data_AF-A0A2H9MDF7-F1
#
_entry.id   AF-A0A2H9MDF7-F1
#
_cell.length_a   1.000
_cell.length_b   1.000
_cell.length_c   1.000
_cell.angle_alpha   90.00
_cell.angle_beta   90.00
_cell.angle_gamma   90.00
#
_symmetry.space_group_name_H-M   'P 1'
#
loop_
_entity.id
_entity.type
_entity.pdbx_description
1 polymer ?
#
loop_
_entity_poly.entity_id
_entity_poly.type
_entity_poly.pdbx_seq_one_letter_code
_entity_poly.pdbx_strand_id
1 'polypeptide(L)'
;MIDVLDLHLHSHFSIAASNRMTVDNILTFVKMKGITIIGTGDVLFNPWKLELEKNLEQEGNGFYLFDKIRFILSSEINLIFEKCDKLRKVHLVLTFPSIKSVEKSRNLLRKFGNLETSSRPNIFIGGRQLVSILKNVDDDIQIIPAHIFTPWFGILGSKSGFDAIEDCFEENTDK
;
A
#
# COMPACT_ATOMS: atom_id res chain seq x y z
N MET A 1 13.33 7.78 22.57
CA MET A 1 13.35 8.37 21.20
C MET A 1 11.91 8.29 20.70
N ILE A 2 11.40 9.34 20.06
CA ILE A 2 10.04 9.35 19.50
C ILE A 2 10.21 9.18 17.99
N ASP A 3 9.53 8.20 17.42
CA ASP A 3 9.48 8.01 15.98
C ASP A 3 8.28 8.74 15.38
N VAL A 4 8.47 9.31 14.20
CA VAL A 4 7.43 9.96 13.40
C VAL A 4 7.32 9.19 12.09
N LEU A 5 6.11 8.73 11.80
CA LEU A 5 5.82 7.79 10.73
C LEU A 5 4.84 8.39 9.73
N ASP A 6 5.14 8.24 8.44
CA ASP A 6 4.21 8.47 7.33
C ASP A 6 4.27 7.29 6.36
N LEU A 7 3.19 6.51 6.25
CA LEU A 7 3.14 5.25 5.50
C LEU A 7 2.49 5.36 4.12
N HIS A 8 1.86 6.49 3.79
CA HIS A 8 1.03 6.59 2.59
C HIS A 8 1.53 7.70 1.68
N LEU A 9 2.36 7.30 0.73
CA LEU A 9 2.90 8.14 -0.33
C LEU A 9 2.66 7.53 -1.70
N HIS A 10 2.93 8.35 -2.72
CA HIS A 10 2.94 7.93 -4.11
C HIS A 10 4.24 8.35 -4.78
N SER A 11 4.78 7.47 -5.63
CA SER A 11 5.98 7.67 -6.43
C SER A 11 5.73 8.60 -7.61
N HIS A 12 6.79 8.96 -8.33
CA HIS A 12 6.72 9.75 -9.56
C HIS A 12 5.97 9.04 -10.71
N PHE A 13 5.71 7.74 -10.59
CA PHE A 13 4.90 6.95 -11.53
C PHE A 13 3.40 7.10 -11.32
N SER A 14 2.96 7.63 -10.18
CA SER A 14 1.54 7.79 -9.88
C SER A 14 0.89 8.91 -10.68
N ILE A 15 -0.31 8.63 -11.18
CA ILE A 15 -1.12 9.62 -11.90
C ILE A 15 -1.41 10.79 -10.96
N ALA A 16 -1.21 12.01 -11.46
CA ALA A 16 -1.37 13.26 -10.72
C ALA A 16 -0.44 13.41 -9.49
N ALA A 17 0.60 12.58 -9.35
CA ALA A 17 1.71 12.83 -8.44
C ALA A 17 2.78 13.71 -9.11
N SER A 18 3.63 14.35 -8.30
CA SER A 18 4.75 15.13 -8.83
C SER A 18 5.79 14.20 -9.46
N ASN A 19 6.31 14.56 -10.64
CA ASN A 19 7.46 13.90 -11.25
C ASN A 19 8.75 13.99 -10.40
N ARG A 20 8.73 14.81 -9.33
CA ARG A 20 9.82 14.94 -8.36
C ARG A 20 9.71 13.96 -7.19
N MET A 21 8.73 13.06 -7.16
CA MET A 21 8.61 12.01 -6.14
C MET A 21 9.61 10.86 -6.38
N THR A 22 10.90 11.19 -6.38
CA THR A 22 12.03 10.26 -6.45
C THR A 22 12.54 9.93 -5.04
N VAL A 23 13.28 8.83 -4.87
CA VAL A 23 13.82 8.41 -3.55
C VAL A 23 14.65 9.54 -2.90
N ASP A 24 15.51 10.21 -3.68
CA ASP A 24 16.35 11.32 -3.21
C ASP A 24 15.55 12.54 -2.72
N ASN A 25 14.51 12.91 -3.47
CA ASN A 25 13.67 14.04 -3.08
C ASN A 25 12.79 13.70 -1.88
N ILE A 26 12.25 12.48 -1.81
CA ILE A 26 11.53 11.98 -0.63
C ILE A 26 12.44 12.09 0.59
N LEU A 27 13.67 11.58 0.52
CA LEU A 27 14.65 11.68 1.61
C LEU A 27 14.89 13.12 2.05
N THR A 28 15.08 14.03 1.09
CA THR A 28 15.32 15.46 1.35
C THR A 28 14.19 16.05 2.20
N PHE A 29 12.94 15.86 1.79
CA PHE A 29 11.79 16.43 2.50
C PHE A 29 11.44 15.69 3.79
N VAL A 30 11.67 14.37 3.86
CA VAL A 30 11.50 13.57 5.08
C VAL A 30 12.41 14.11 6.20
N LYS A 31 13.67 14.38 5.88
CA LYS A 31 14.62 15.00 6.83
C LYS A 31 14.18 16.40 7.25
N MET A 32 13.74 17.24 6.31
CA MET A 32 13.25 18.59 6.60
C MET A 32 12.01 18.57 7.51
N LYS A 33 11.12 17.59 7.33
CA LYS A 33 9.89 17.43 8.13
C LYS A 33 10.12 16.76 9.48
N GLY A 34 11.29 16.16 9.71
CA GLY A 34 11.57 15.38 10.92
C GLY A 34 10.84 14.04 10.97
N ILE A 35 10.49 13.47 9.82
CA ILE A 35 9.93 12.11 9.73
C ILE A 35 11.08 11.12 9.90
N THR A 36 10.92 10.12 10.78
CA THR A 36 11.98 9.14 11.10
C THR A 36 11.79 7.82 10.37
N ILE A 37 10.55 7.49 10.01
CA ILE A 37 10.19 6.28 9.25
C ILE A 37 9.20 6.68 8.13
N ILE A 38 9.44 6.21 6.91
CA ILE A 38 8.63 6.57 5.75
C ILE A 38 8.20 5.34 4.93
N GLY A 39 6.98 5.34 4.41
CA GLY A 39 6.49 4.36 3.45
C GLY A 39 7.09 4.63 2.07
N THR A 40 7.48 3.59 1.33
CA THR A 40 7.97 3.77 -0.05
C THR A 40 6.90 4.27 -1.02
N GLY A 41 5.62 3.94 -0.77
CA GLY A 41 4.56 4.04 -1.77
C GLY A 41 4.77 3.10 -2.96
N ASP A 42 3.69 2.74 -3.64
CA ASP A 42 3.66 2.08 -4.95
C ASP A 42 4.59 0.86 -5.16
N VAL A 43 5.04 0.15 -4.10
CA VAL A 43 6.08 -0.91 -4.23
C VAL A 43 5.63 -2.12 -5.05
N LEU A 44 4.31 -2.30 -5.24
CA LEU A 44 3.75 -3.32 -6.11
C LEU A 44 4.00 -3.05 -7.60
N PHE A 45 4.39 -1.83 -7.96
CA PHE A 45 4.68 -1.42 -9.33
C PHE A 45 6.14 -1.69 -9.69
N ASN A 46 6.37 -2.53 -10.69
CA ASN A 46 7.70 -3.07 -10.96
C ASN A 46 8.77 -2.00 -11.28
N PRO A 47 8.51 -0.97 -12.11
CA PRO A 47 9.48 0.10 -12.33
C PRO A 47 9.93 0.80 -11.04
N TRP A 48 8.98 1.12 -10.14
CA TRP A 48 9.30 1.76 -8.86
C TRP A 48 10.03 0.80 -7.92
N LYS A 49 9.60 -0.47 -7.85
CA LYS A 49 10.28 -1.51 -7.07
C LYS A 49 11.77 -1.63 -7.44
N LEU A 50 12.09 -1.62 -8.73
CA LEU A 50 13.48 -1.68 -9.21
C LEU A 50 14.30 -0.45 -8.80
N GLU A 51 13.69 0.75 -8.79
CA GLU A 51 14.33 1.95 -8.26
C GLU A 51 14.58 1.84 -6.74
N LEU A 52 13.62 1.30 -5.98
CA LEU A 52 13.78 1.07 -4.55
C LEU A 52 14.89 0.05 -4.26
N GLU A 53 14.92 -1.10 -4.96
CA GLU A 53 15.95 -2.13 -4.80
C GLU A 53 17.37 -1.62 -5.12
N LYS A 54 17.50 -0.62 -5.99
CA LYS A 54 18.79 0.01 -6.32
C LYS A 54 19.27 0.97 -5.23
N ASN A 55 18.35 1.65 -4.54
CA ASN A 55 18.69 2.74 -3.62
C ASN A 55 18.63 2.32 -2.14
N LEU A 56 17.80 1.33 -1.81
CA LEU A 56 17.52 0.96 -0.42
C LEU A 56 18.31 -0.28 0.01
N GLU A 57 18.88 -0.23 1.21
CA GLU A 57 19.58 -1.37 1.83
C GLU A 57 18.68 -2.02 2.89
N GLN A 58 18.63 -3.36 2.94
CA GLN A 58 17.80 -4.06 3.92
C GLN A 58 18.44 -4.03 5.33
N GLU A 59 17.71 -3.58 6.35
CA GLU A 59 18.19 -3.58 7.75
C GLU A 59 17.99 -4.96 8.44
N GLY A 60 17.09 -5.81 7.90
CA GLY A 60 16.88 -7.20 8.32
C GLY A 60 15.74 -7.43 9.33
N ASN A 61 15.04 -6.36 9.71
CA ASN A 61 13.95 -6.31 10.70
C ASN A 61 12.65 -5.74 10.09
N GLY A 62 12.47 -5.88 8.78
CA GLY A 62 11.36 -5.29 8.01
C GLY A 62 11.63 -3.86 7.51
N PHE A 63 12.65 -3.18 8.05
CA PHE A 63 13.07 -1.88 7.54
C PHE A 63 14.08 -1.98 6.41
N TYR A 64 14.06 -0.93 5.61
CA TYR A 64 15.02 -0.61 4.58
C TYR A 64 15.66 0.74 4.91
N LEU A 65 16.89 1.00 4.49
CA LEU A 65 17.63 2.20 4.83
C LEU A 65 18.05 2.96 3.58
N PHE A 66 17.94 4.29 3.67
CA PHE A 66 18.61 5.21 2.75
C PHE A 66 19.07 6.44 3.53
N ASP A 67 20.38 6.66 3.55
CA ASP A 67 21.04 7.72 4.33
C ASP A 67 20.48 7.87 5.77
N LYS A 68 20.46 6.73 6.48
CA LYS A 68 20.03 6.56 7.88
C LYS A 68 18.53 6.79 8.16
N ILE A 69 17.73 7.08 7.15
CA ILE A 69 16.27 7.09 7.27
C ILE A 69 15.72 5.70 7.00
N ARG A 70 14.77 5.26 7.83
CA ARG A 70 14.08 3.98 7.68
C ARG A 70 12.91 4.09 6.71
N PHE A 71 12.82 3.11 5.83
CA PHE A 71 11.75 2.91 4.89
C PHE A 71 10.99 1.62 5.22
N ILE A 72 9.67 1.66 5.08
CA ILE A 72 8.79 0.49 5.05
C ILE A 72 8.25 0.33 3.63
N LEU A 73 8.36 -0.88 3.06
CA LEU A 73 7.79 -1.18 1.76
C LEU A 73 6.27 -1.06 1.84
N SER A 74 5.68 -0.16 1.07
CA SER A 74 4.24 0.10 1.09
C SER A 74 3.67 0.33 -0.31
N SER A 75 2.39 0.06 -0.49
CA SER A 75 1.64 0.36 -1.71
C SER A 75 0.17 0.60 -1.39
N GLU A 76 -0.46 1.52 -2.09
CA GLU A 76 -1.93 1.61 -2.11
C GLU A 76 -2.48 0.71 -3.24
N ILE A 77 -3.63 0.08 -3.03
CA ILE A 77 -4.41 -0.61 -4.07
C ILE A 77 -5.84 -0.09 -4.10
N ASN A 78 -6.50 -0.17 -5.25
CA ASN A 78 -7.95 0.04 -5.34
C ASN A 78 -8.64 -1.33 -5.28
N LEU A 79 -9.25 -1.66 -4.15
CA LEU A 79 -10.09 -2.86 -4.00
C LEU A 79 -11.48 -2.57 -4.56
N ILE A 80 -11.89 -3.32 -5.59
CA ILE A 80 -13.13 -3.07 -6.33
C ILE A 80 -13.90 -4.37 -6.50
N PHE A 81 -15.11 -4.45 -5.96
CA PHE A 81 -15.95 -5.64 -6.07
C PHE A 81 -17.42 -5.32 -5.81
N GLU A 82 -18.32 -6.18 -6.28
CA GLU A 82 -19.75 -6.06 -6.01
C GLU A 82 -20.09 -6.68 -4.65
N LYS A 83 -20.82 -5.92 -3.82
CA LYS A 83 -21.39 -6.42 -2.56
C LYS A 83 -22.61 -5.61 -2.15
N CYS A 84 -23.68 -6.29 -1.77
CA CYS A 84 -25.00 -5.72 -1.46
C CYS A 84 -25.54 -4.85 -2.62
N ASP A 85 -25.57 -5.43 -3.82
CA ASP A 85 -26.09 -4.82 -5.07
C ASP A 85 -25.44 -3.48 -5.46
N LYS A 86 -24.22 -3.23 -4.97
CA LYS A 86 -23.44 -2.02 -5.26
C LYS A 86 -22.01 -2.40 -5.63
N LEU A 87 -21.46 -1.70 -6.62
CA LEU A 87 -20.02 -1.73 -6.90
C LEU A 87 -19.29 -0.92 -5.83
N ARG A 88 -18.59 -1.62 -4.94
CA ARG A 88 -17.80 -1.03 -3.86
C ARG A 88 -16.40 -0.71 -4.37
N LYS A 89 -15.85 0.41 -3.91
CA LYS A 89 -14.49 0.84 -4.23
C LYS A 89 -13.87 1.37 -2.96
N VAL A 90 -12.76 0.77 -2.55
CA VAL A 90 -12.05 1.08 -1.32
C VAL A 90 -10.55 1.12 -1.60
N HIS A 91 -9.85 2.13 -1.10
CA HIS A 91 -8.40 2.12 -1.12
C HIS A 91 -7.85 1.46 0.14
N LEU A 92 -6.83 0.63 -0.05
CA LEU A 92 -6.11 -0.03 1.04
C LEU A 92 -4.63 0.26 0.90
N VAL A 93 -3.99 0.71 1.98
CA VAL A 93 -2.53 0.76 2.11
C VAL A 93 -2.07 -0.60 2.61
N LEU A 94 -1.12 -1.19 1.89
CA LEU A 94 -0.47 -2.44 2.24
C LEU A 94 0.95 -2.15 2.67
N THR A 95 1.43 -2.77 3.75
CA THR A 95 2.87 -2.77 4.11
C THR A 95 3.43 -4.17 4.02
N PHE A 96 4.70 -4.29 3.64
CA PHE A 96 5.34 -5.58 3.37
C PHE A 96 6.64 -5.70 4.16
N PRO A 97 6.90 -6.85 4.81
CA PRO A 97 8.14 -7.07 5.58
C PRO A 97 9.38 -7.26 4.69
N SER A 98 9.20 -7.60 3.41
CA SER A 98 10.32 -7.84 2.49
C SER A 98 9.92 -7.75 1.02
N ILE A 99 10.90 -7.49 0.14
CA ILE A 99 10.73 -7.60 -1.33
C ILE A 99 10.17 -8.97 -1.72
N LYS A 100 10.59 -10.06 -1.05
CA LYS A 100 10.05 -11.40 -1.31
C LYS A 100 8.55 -11.48 -1.05
N SER A 101 8.06 -10.86 0.03
CA SER A 101 6.61 -10.79 0.30
C SER A 101 5.89 -9.90 -0.71
N VAL A 102 6.48 -8.78 -1.16
CA VAL A 102 5.97 -7.95 -2.26
C VAL A 102 5.79 -8.79 -3.52
N GLU A 103 6.81 -9.54 -3.95
CA GLU A 103 6.77 -10.32 -5.18
C GLU A 103 5.75 -11.47 -5.13
N LYS A 104 5.68 -12.19 -4.01
CA LYS A 104 4.67 -13.24 -3.80
C LYS A 104 3.26 -12.66 -3.88
N SER A 105 3.00 -11.56 -3.16
CA SER A 105 1.71 -10.87 -3.18
C SER A 105 1.39 -10.37 -4.59
N ARG A 106 2.35 -9.76 -5.29
CA ARG A 106 2.22 -9.32 -6.68
C ARG A 106 1.80 -10.47 -7.60
N ASN A 107 2.48 -11.61 -7.53
CA ASN A 107 2.20 -12.78 -8.36
C ASN A 107 0.79 -13.34 -8.14
N LEU A 108 0.31 -13.34 -6.90
CA LEU A 108 -1.06 -13.79 -6.59
C LEU A 108 -2.11 -12.77 -7.02
N LEU A 109 -1.89 -11.48 -6.75
CA LEU A 109 -2.83 -10.40 -7.06
C LEU A 109 -2.98 -10.14 -8.56
N ARG A 110 -1.99 -10.48 -9.39
CA ARG A 110 -2.09 -10.39 -10.86
C ARG A 110 -3.22 -11.21 -11.48
N LYS A 111 -3.74 -12.21 -10.78
CA LYS A 111 -4.94 -12.96 -11.21
C LYS A 111 -6.20 -12.11 -11.18
N PHE A 112 -6.17 -11.00 -10.47
CA PHE A 112 -7.32 -10.16 -10.15
C PHE A 112 -7.15 -8.70 -10.58
N GLY A 113 -6.06 -8.36 -11.26
CA GLY A 113 -5.76 -6.97 -11.58
C GLY A 113 -4.49 -6.78 -12.39
N ASN A 114 -4.32 -5.58 -12.93
CA ASN A 114 -3.12 -5.21 -13.66
C ASN A 114 -2.16 -4.40 -12.76
N LEU A 115 -1.01 -5.00 -12.45
CA LEU A 115 0.06 -4.41 -11.64
C LEU A 115 1.26 -3.94 -12.50
N GLU A 116 1.17 -4.06 -13.83
CA GLU A 116 2.26 -3.72 -14.76
C GLU A 116 2.20 -2.30 -15.28
N THR A 117 1.01 -1.68 -15.31
CA THR A 117 0.81 -0.36 -15.93
C THR A 117 0.25 0.68 -14.97
N SER A 118 -0.02 0.32 -13.71
CA SER A 118 -0.56 1.23 -12.70
C SER A 118 0.22 1.11 -11.40
N SER A 119 0.65 2.25 -10.87
CA SER A 119 1.30 2.36 -9.56
C SER A 119 0.33 2.09 -8.41
N ARG A 120 -0.95 2.44 -8.60
CA ARG A 120 -2.08 2.08 -7.74
C ARG A 120 -3.00 1.13 -8.49
N PRO A 121 -2.76 -0.19 -8.42
CA PRO A 121 -3.49 -1.16 -9.24
C PRO A 121 -4.94 -1.32 -8.78
N ASN A 122 -5.84 -1.53 -9.74
CA ASN A 122 -7.20 -2.00 -9.47
C ASN A 122 -7.16 -3.51 -9.25
N ILE A 123 -7.68 -3.98 -8.12
CA ILE A 123 -7.76 -5.38 -7.73
C ILE A 123 -9.24 -5.76 -7.57
N PHE A 124 -9.69 -6.74 -8.36
CA PHE A 124 -11.08 -7.13 -8.50
C PHE A 124 -11.43 -8.38 -7.70
N ILE A 125 -11.35 -8.31 -6.36
CA ILE A 125 -11.74 -9.38 -5.41
C ILE A 125 -12.43 -8.81 -4.18
N GLY A 126 -13.12 -9.67 -3.43
CA GLY A 126 -13.69 -9.30 -2.13
C GLY A 126 -12.64 -9.10 -1.04
N GLY A 127 -12.92 -8.22 -0.08
CA GLY A 127 -12.00 -7.89 1.03
C GLY A 127 -11.61 -9.11 1.85
N ARG A 128 -12.55 -9.98 2.22
CA ARG A 128 -12.29 -11.25 2.91
C ARG A 128 -11.26 -12.13 2.18
N GLN A 129 -11.39 -12.26 0.85
CA GLN A 129 -10.47 -13.05 0.04
C GLN A 129 -9.10 -12.38 -0.08
N LEU A 130 -9.06 -11.05 -0.21
CA LEU A 130 -7.80 -10.29 -0.22
C LEU A 130 -7.01 -10.53 1.06
N VAL A 131 -7.64 -10.38 2.23
CA VAL A 131 -6.99 -10.58 3.53
C VAL A 131 -6.44 -12.00 3.62
N SER A 132 -7.24 -13.01 3.27
CA SER A 132 -6.79 -14.40 3.26
C SER A 132 -5.58 -14.62 2.35
N ILE A 133 -5.56 -14.06 1.14
CA ILE A 133 -4.43 -14.18 0.21
C ILE A 133 -3.17 -13.55 0.80
N LEU A 134 -3.26 -12.31 1.30
CA LEU A 134 -2.11 -11.56 1.80
C LEU A 134 -1.54 -12.18 3.08
N LYS A 135 -2.38 -12.55 4.04
CA LYS A 135 -1.93 -13.21 5.28
C LYS A 135 -1.35 -14.60 5.06
N ASN A 136 -1.80 -15.31 4.02
CA ASN A 136 -1.15 -16.57 3.60
C ASN A 136 0.24 -16.37 2.96
N VAL A 137 0.54 -15.17 2.43
CA VAL A 137 1.88 -14.84 1.93
C VAL A 137 2.82 -14.61 3.09
N ASP A 138 2.41 -13.75 4.02
CA ASP A 138 3.15 -13.34 5.20
C ASP A 138 2.19 -12.68 6.20
N ASP A 139 2.21 -13.11 7.46
CA ASP A 139 1.28 -12.62 8.50
C ASP A 139 1.58 -11.17 8.91
N ASP A 140 2.83 -10.73 8.72
CA ASP A 140 3.30 -9.37 9.01
C ASP A 140 2.84 -8.34 7.96
N ILE A 141 2.21 -8.77 6.86
CA ILE A 141 1.59 -7.83 5.90
C ILE A 141 0.43 -7.12 6.60
N GLN A 142 0.51 -5.80 6.69
CA GLN A 142 -0.56 -4.98 7.24
C GLN A 142 -1.48 -4.51 6.12
N ILE A 143 -2.78 -4.49 6.39
CA ILE A 143 -3.84 -4.07 5.48
C ILE A 143 -4.59 -2.94 6.15
N ILE A 144 -4.37 -1.72 5.69
CA ILE A 144 -4.83 -0.51 6.36
C ILE A 144 -5.85 0.18 5.46
N PRO A 145 -7.12 0.34 5.89
CA PRO A 145 -8.09 1.14 5.16
C PRO A 145 -7.62 2.59 5.02
N ALA A 146 -7.39 3.03 3.78
CA ALA A 146 -6.90 4.37 3.51
C ALA A 146 -8.03 5.38 3.69
N HIS A 147 -7.71 6.56 4.25
CA HIS A 147 -8.54 7.77 4.27
C HIS A 147 -10.06 7.50 4.40
N ILE A 148 -10.43 6.75 5.43
CA ILE A 148 -11.70 6.00 5.54
C ILE A 148 -12.98 6.80 5.34
N PHE A 149 -12.96 8.11 5.56
CA PHE A 149 -14.12 9.00 5.45
C PHE A 149 -14.20 9.79 4.14
N THR A 150 -13.23 9.62 3.23
CA THR A 150 -13.30 10.31 1.93
C THR A 150 -14.51 9.79 1.15
N PRO A 151 -15.31 10.67 0.50
CA PRO A 151 -16.57 10.25 -0.12
C PRO A 151 -16.41 9.14 -1.15
N TRP A 152 -15.30 9.18 -1.90
CA TRP A 152 -14.91 8.20 -2.90
C TRP A 152 -13.72 7.42 -2.39
N PHE A 153 -13.75 6.10 -2.55
CA PHE A 153 -12.68 5.18 -2.15
C PHE A 153 -12.36 5.09 -0.66
N GLY A 154 -12.94 5.90 0.22
CA GLY A 154 -12.97 5.65 1.65
C GLY A 154 -13.87 4.45 1.98
N ILE A 155 -13.43 3.58 2.89
CA ILE A 155 -14.21 2.39 3.29
C ILE A 155 -15.53 2.76 3.96
N LEU A 156 -15.64 3.93 4.61
CA LEU A 156 -16.88 4.51 5.15
C LEU A 156 -17.34 5.72 4.31
N GLY A 157 -16.91 5.79 3.06
CA GLY A 157 -17.21 6.87 2.13
C GLY A 157 -18.65 6.81 1.61
N SER A 158 -19.30 7.97 1.54
CA SER A 158 -20.73 8.10 1.18
C SER A 158 -21.07 7.73 -0.27
N LYS A 159 -20.08 7.49 -1.16
CA LYS A 159 -20.31 7.13 -2.57
C LYS A 159 -20.01 5.68 -2.88
N SER A 160 -18.90 5.13 -2.41
CA SER A 160 -18.43 3.79 -2.79
C SER A 160 -18.03 2.88 -1.62
N GLY A 161 -18.08 3.39 -0.39
CA GLY A 161 -17.73 2.66 0.83
C GLY A 161 -18.87 1.78 1.34
N PHE A 162 -18.84 1.45 2.62
CA PHE A 162 -19.76 0.61 3.38
C PHE A 162 -20.28 1.39 4.60
N ASP A 163 -21.30 0.85 5.28
CA ASP A 163 -21.81 1.42 6.53
C ASP A 163 -21.02 0.90 7.75
N ALA A 164 -20.36 -0.26 7.62
CA ALA A 164 -19.46 -0.83 8.61
C ALA A 164 -18.18 -1.43 7.96
N ILE A 165 -17.07 -1.51 8.70
CA ILE A 165 -15.80 -2.06 8.18
C ILE A 165 -15.90 -3.57 7.98
N GLU A 166 -16.66 -4.23 8.85
CA GLU A 166 -16.98 -5.65 8.86
C GLU A 166 -17.68 -6.08 7.58
N ASP A 167 -18.45 -5.19 6.95
CA ASP A 167 -19.07 -5.47 5.66
C ASP A 167 -18.04 -5.64 4.53
N CYS A 168 -16.82 -5.13 4.69
CA CYS A 168 -15.74 -5.31 3.72
C CYS A 168 -14.92 -6.57 4.00
N PHE A 169 -14.51 -6.79 5.26
CA PHE A 169 -13.52 -7.81 5.63
C PHE A 169 -14.09 -9.05 6.33
N GLU A 170 -15.35 -8.99 6.78
CA GLU A 170 -16.08 -10.07 7.43
C GLU A 170 -15.33 -10.63 8.66
N GLU A 171 -15.10 -11.93 8.73
CA GLU A 171 -14.40 -12.59 9.84
C GLU A 171 -12.92 -12.18 9.99
N ASN A 172 -12.41 -11.34 9.09
CA ASN A 172 -11.02 -10.89 9.09
C ASN A 172 -10.85 -9.42 9.50
N THR A 173 -11.87 -8.77 10.05
CA THR A 173 -11.78 -7.36 10.50
C THR A 173 -10.67 -7.13 11.52
N ASP A 174 -10.40 -8.11 12.39
CA ASP A 174 -9.38 -8.01 13.45
C ASP A 174 -7.99 -8.55 13.03
N LYS A 175 -7.76 -8.82 11.73
CA LYS A 175 -6.54 -9.49 11.22
C LYS A 175 -5.65 -8.60 10.36
#